data_AF-A0A7R9QXI8-F1
#
_entry.id   AF-A0A7R9QXI8-F1
#
_cell.length_a   1.000
_cell.length_b   1.000
_cell.length_c   1.000
_cell.angle_alpha   90.00
_cell.angle_beta   90.00
_cell.angle_gamma   90.00
#
_symmetry.space_group_name_H-M   'P 1'
#
loop_
_entity.id
_entity.type
_entity.pdbx_description
1 polymer ?
#
loop_
_entity_poly.entity_id
_entity_poly.type
_entity_poly.pdbx_seq_one_letter_code
_entity_poly.pdbx_strand_id
1 'polypeptide(L)'
;MNKLLIVTLLTLFGGIIANYECPPNPDIFLPCECLVNPGILPFYRSIYCKGDQPINLTALFQRLSHELKTDEKDYLYFSLFNKAVDALPANVFADITFQNVELDGKNLTKVHRLAFNGTQNTLKYVWSSSPLIVDEEGDWDVFKAINHAYNLSIVYLESTNLTKIPDNALQSHPSLERIEIDSSSPSLT
;
A
#
# COMPACT_ATOMS: atom_id res chain seq x y z
N MET A 1 4.39 28.63 -60.04
CA MET A 1 3.78 28.96 -58.74
C MET A 1 3.39 27.67 -58.05
N ASN A 2 4.22 27.23 -57.10
CA ASN A 2 4.05 25.96 -56.38
C ASN A 2 2.95 26.08 -55.32
N LYS A 3 1.97 25.16 -55.35
CA LYS A 3 1.01 24.95 -54.26
C LYS A 3 1.67 24.08 -53.20
N LEU A 4 1.99 24.68 -52.06
CA LEU A 4 2.48 23.98 -50.88
C LEU A 4 1.28 23.29 -50.20
N LEU A 5 1.28 21.96 -50.20
CA LEU A 5 0.28 21.14 -49.52
C LEU A 5 0.76 20.96 -48.07
N ILE A 6 0.12 21.65 -47.12
CA ILE A 6 0.37 21.44 -45.69
C ILE A 6 -0.49 20.24 -45.26
N VAL A 7 0.16 19.09 -45.09
CA VAL A 7 -0.44 17.92 -44.46
C VAL A 7 -0.20 18.07 -42.95
N THR A 8 -1.24 18.49 -42.23
CA THR A 8 -1.21 18.55 -40.77
C THR A 8 -1.37 17.13 -40.23
N LEU A 9 -0.26 16.53 -39.79
CA LEU A 9 -0.25 15.25 -39.09
C LEU A 9 -0.83 15.47 -37.68
N LEU A 10 -2.12 15.20 -37.50
CA LEU A 10 -2.73 15.11 -36.18
C LEU A 10 -2.21 13.83 -35.51
N THR A 11 -1.16 13.95 -34.72
CA THR A 11 -0.81 12.92 -33.73
C THR A 11 -1.92 12.91 -32.68
N LEU A 12 -2.82 11.93 -32.80
CA LEU A 12 -3.65 11.49 -31.69
C LEU A 12 -2.70 11.12 -30.54
N PHE A 13 -2.54 12.02 -29.58
CA PHE A 13 -2.17 11.62 -28.23
C PHE A 13 -3.34 10.78 -27.74
N GLY A 14 -3.29 9.48 -28.03
CA GLY A 14 -4.02 8.46 -27.29
C GLY A 14 -3.48 8.46 -25.88
N GLY A 15 -3.78 9.51 -25.12
CA GLY A 15 -3.66 9.48 -23.69
C GLY A 15 -4.49 8.29 -23.25
N ILE A 16 -3.82 7.29 -22.71
CA ILE A 16 -4.48 6.21 -21.98
C ILE A 16 -5.26 6.95 -20.90
N ILE A 17 -6.58 7.04 -21.06
CA ILE A 17 -7.45 7.49 -19.99
C ILE A 17 -7.33 6.36 -18.97
N ALA A 18 -6.43 6.53 -18.00
CA ALA A 18 -6.33 5.61 -16.89
C ALA A 18 -7.74 5.50 -16.31
N ASN A 19 -8.31 4.30 -16.38
CA ASN A 19 -9.69 4.11 -15.96
C ASN A 19 -9.67 4.16 -14.43
N TYR A 20 -10.12 5.29 -13.90
CA TYR A 20 -10.05 5.62 -12.47
C TYR A 20 -11.15 4.93 -11.64
N GLU A 21 -11.93 4.07 -12.29
CA GLU A 21 -12.98 3.29 -11.69
C GLU A 21 -12.44 1.98 -11.11
N CYS A 22 -13.17 1.42 -10.15
CA CYS A 22 -12.96 0.04 -9.77
C CYS A 22 -13.35 -0.89 -10.93
N PRO A 23 -12.62 -1.99 -11.14
CA PRO A 23 -12.95 -2.98 -12.16
C PRO A 23 -14.42 -3.45 -12.05
N PRO A 24 -15.08 -3.74 -13.18
CA PRO A 24 -16.53 -3.95 -13.24
C PRO A 24 -17.00 -5.20 -12.50
N ASN A 25 -16.11 -6.14 -12.19
CA ASN A 25 -16.43 -7.30 -11.38
C ASN A 25 -16.02 -7.03 -9.91
N PRO A 26 -16.94 -6.63 -9.01
CA PRO A 26 -16.61 -6.37 -7.61
C PRO A 26 -16.30 -7.65 -6.82
N ASP A 27 -16.75 -8.82 -7.28
CA ASP A 27 -16.63 -10.07 -6.52
C ASP A 27 -15.18 -10.55 -6.40
N ILE A 28 -14.30 -10.15 -7.32
CA ILE A 28 -12.87 -10.47 -7.25
C ILE A 28 -12.17 -9.80 -6.06
N PHE A 29 -12.80 -8.79 -5.44
CA PHE A 29 -12.27 -8.12 -4.24
C PHE A 29 -12.72 -8.77 -2.94
N LEU A 30 -13.76 -9.60 -2.94
CA LEU A 30 -14.32 -10.18 -1.71
C LEU A 30 -13.27 -11.01 -0.94
N PRO A 31 -13.15 -10.85 0.39
CA PRO A 31 -14.07 -10.14 1.30
C PRO A 31 -13.78 -8.64 1.47
N CYS A 32 -12.87 -8.07 0.69
CA CYS A 32 -12.58 -6.64 0.67
C CYS A 32 -13.44 -5.91 -0.37
N GLU A 33 -13.40 -4.59 -0.33
CA GLU A 33 -14.13 -3.70 -1.22
C GLU A 33 -13.14 -2.84 -2.01
N CYS A 34 -13.42 -2.61 -3.30
CA CYS A 34 -12.77 -1.55 -4.07
C CYS A 34 -13.68 -0.32 -4.05
N LEU A 35 -13.14 0.83 -3.65
CA LEU A 35 -13.86 2.10 -3.66
C LEU A 35 -13.09 3.14 -4.48
N VAL A 36 -13.84 4.01 -5.15
CA VAL A 36 -13.31 5.19 -5.84
C VAL A 36 -13.46 6.37 -4.89
N ASN A 37 -12.37 7.06 -4.54
CA ASN A 37 -12.43 8.24 -3.67
C ASN A 37 -12.88 9.47 -4.47
N PRO A 38 -14.11 10.00 -4.29
CA PRO A 38 -14.65 11.06 -5.13
C PRO A 38 -14.05 12.46 -4.83
N GLY A 39 -13.26 12.59 -3.77
CA GLY A 39 -12.72 13.87 -3.29
C GLY A 39 -11.27 14.18 -3.70
N ILE A 40 -10.57 13.24 -4.34
CA ILE A 40 -9.17 13.40 -4.75
C ILE A 40 -9.14 13.23 -6.26
N LEU A 41 -8.70 14.27 -6.98
CA LEU A 41 -8.50 14.20 -8.43
C LEU A 41 -7.02 13.91 -8.75
N PRO A 42 -6.75 13.05 -9.75
CA PRO A 42 -7.71 12.20 -10.45
C PRO A 42 -8.36 11.19 -9.49
N PHE A 43 -9.58 10.72 -9.77
CA PHE A 43 -10.27 9.77 -8.90
C PHE A 43 -9.37 8.56 -8.66
N TYR A 44 -9.10 8.23 -7.41
CA TYR A 44 -8.20 7.13 -7.11
C TYR A 44 -8.95 5.95 -6.51
N ARG A 45 -8.73 4.78 -7.10
CA ARG A 45 -9.22 3.50 -6.58
C ARG A 45 -8.40 3.07 -5.35
N SER A 46 -9.10 2.46 -4.40
CA SER A 46 -8.57 2.08 -3.10
C SER A 46 -9.19 0.74 -2.69
N ILE A 47 -8.41 -0.12 -2.03
CA ILE A 47 -8.87 -1.42 -1.53
C ILE A 47 -9.00 -1.36 -0.01
N TYR A 48 -10.21 -1.66 0.47
CA TYR A 48 -10.57 -1.63 1.88
C TYR A 48 -10.91 -3.04 2.38
N CYS A 49 -10.11 -3.54 3.32
CA CYS A 49 -10.32 -4.82 3.97
C CYS A 49 -10.74 -4.58 5.43
N LYS A 50 -12.01 -4.83 5.75
CA LYS A 50 -12.60 -4.60 7.09
C LYS A 50 -13.31 -5.85 7.61
N GLY A 51 -13.91 -5.74 8.80
CA GLY A 51 -14.71 -6.81 9.40
C GLY A 51 -13.95 -7.63 10.44
N ASP A 52 -14.51 -8.77 10.82
CA ASP A 52 -14.02 -9.64 11.89
C ASP A 52 -13.76 -11.08 11.45
N GLN A 53 -14.08 -11.42 10.20
CA GLN A 53 -13.80 -12.74 9.63
C GLN A 53 -12.34 -12.80 9.15
N PRO A 54 -11.67 -13.96 9.28
CA PRO A 54 -10.33 -14.17 8.73
C PRO A 54 -10.29 -13.88 7.23
N ILE A 55 -9.26 -13.15 6.79
CA ILE A 55 -9.01 -12.86 5.36
C ILE A 55 -7.67 -13.47 4.97
N ASN A 56 -7.67 -14.33 3.94
CA ASN A 56 -6.42 -14.75 3.30
C ASN A 56 -6.00 -13.68 2.28
N LEU A 57 -5.25 -12.68 2.75
CA LEU A 57 -4.78 -11.57 1.93
C LEU A 57 -3.91 -12.03 0.75
N THR A 58 -3.06 -13.04 0.96
CA THR A 58 -2.23 -13.60 -0.13
C THR A 58 -3.08 -14.16 -1.26
N ALA A 59 -4.10 -14.97 -0.94
CA ALA A 59 -5.00 -15.52 -1.94
C ALA A 59 -5.82 -14.43 -2.65
N LEU A 60 -6.27 -13.41 -1.91
CA LEU A 60 -6.96 -12.25 -2.46
C LEU A 60 -6.09 -11.54 -3.51
N PHE A 61 -4.87 -11.15 -3.15
CA PHE A 61 -4.01 -10.40 -4.06
C PHE A 61 -3.44 -11.24 -5.21
N GLN A 62 -3.25 -12.55 -5.01
CA GLN A 62 -2.96 -13.47 -6.12
C GLN A 62 -4.12 -13.54 -7.12
N ARG A 63 -5.36 -13.58 -6.65
CA ARG A 63 -6.53 -13.52 -7.52
C ARG A 63 -6.61 -12.19 -8.26
N LEU A 64 -6.43 -11.06 -7.57
CA LEU A 64 -6.40 -9.74 -8.23
C LEU A 64 -5.28 -9.66 -9.27
N SER A 65 -4.10 -10.19 -8.96
CA SER A 65 -2.97 -10.28 -9.89
C SER A 65 -3.32 -11.05 -11.16
N HIS A 66 -4.11 -12.13 -11.05
CA HIS A 66 -4.53 -12.94 -12.18
C HIS A 66 -5.65 -12.31 -13.00
N GLU A 67 -6.66 -11.74 -12.33
CA GLU A 67 -7.91 -11.28 -12.96
C GLU A 67 -7.81 -9.87 -13.54
N LEU A 68 -6.95 -9.00 -12.99
CA LEU A 68 -6.82 -7.61 -13.42
C LEU A 68 -5.83 -7.47 -14.58
N LYS A 69 -6.15 -6.57 -15.52
CA LYS A 69 -5.20 -6.15 -16.56
C LYS A 69 -4.08 -5.31 -15.97
N THR A 70 -2.96 -5.20 -16.68
CA THR A 70 -1.79 -4.45 -16.21
C THR A 70 -2.11 -2.99 -15.81
N ASP A 71 -2.96 -2.31 -16.56
CA ASP A 71 -3.40 -0.92 -16.29
C ASP A 71 -4.44 -0.80 -15.15
N GLU A 72 -4.92 -1.94 -14.63
CA GLU A 72 -5.89 -2.04 -13.54
C GLU A 72 -5.24 -2.32 -12.18
N LYS A 73 -3.90 -2.46 -12.10
CA LYS A 73 -3.18 -2.94 -10.91
C LYS A 73 -2.60 -1.86 -9.99
N ASP A 74 -2.70 -0.59 -10.39
CA ASP A 74 -2.19 0.52 -9.58
C ASP A 74 -3.30 1.17 -8.75
N TYR A 75 -3.14 1.23 -7.43
CA TYR A 75 -4.11 1.77 -6.50
C TYR A 75 -3.50 2.89 -5.66
N LEU A 76 -4.33 3.79 -5.12
CA LEU A 76 -3.84 4.83 -4.23
C LEU A 76 -3.71 4.31 -2.80
N TYR A 77 -4.78 3.73 -2.24
CA TYR A 77 -4.79 3.23 -0.87
C TYR A 77 -5.03 1.73 -0.80
N PHE A 78 -4.29 1.08 0.09
CA PHE A 78 -4.71 -0.15 0.74
C PHE A 78 -4.97 0.16 2.21
N SER A 79 -6.18 -0.12 2.70
CA SER A 79 -6.52 0.05 4.11
C SER A 79 -6.99 -1.26 4.72
N LEU A 80 -6.32 -1.69 5.79
CA LEU A 80 -6.61 -2.91 6.54
C LEU A 80 -7.14 -2.55 7.94
N PHE A 81 -8.45 -2.66 8.10
CA PHE A 81 -9.19 -2.48 9.36
C PHE A 81 -9.76 -3.80 9.90
N ASN A 82 -9.38 -4.93 9.29
CA ASN A 82 -9.89 -6.24 9.68
C ASN A 82 -9.33 -6.65 11.05
N LYS A 83 -10.21 -7.19 11.91
CA LYS A 83 -9.88 -7.56 13.29
C LYS A 83 -9.33 -8.98 13.43
N ALA A 84 -9.39 -9.82 12.40
CA ALA A 84 -8.91 -11.20 12.45
C ALA A 84 -7.55 -11.39 11.78
N VAL A 85 -7.10 -10.46 10.94
CA VAL A 85 -5.76 -10.50 10.37
C VAL A 85 -4.74 -10.11 11.44
N ASP A 86 -3.81 -11.02 11.72
CA ASP A 86 -2.77 -10.87 12.74
C ASP A 86 -1.36 -10.65 12.16
N ALA A 87 -1.18 -10.94 10.87
CA ALA A 87 0.08 -10.78 10.16
C ALA A 87 -0.09 -10.35 8.69
N LEU A 88 0.84 -9.52 8.21
CA LEU A 88 1.06 -9.23 6.78
C LEU A 88 2.21 -10.11 6.25
N PRO A 89 1.92 -11.15 5.44
CA PRO A 89 2.93 -12.08 4.97
C PRO A 89 3.85 -11.48 3.90
N ALA A 90 4.91 -12.20 3.54
CA ALA A 90 5.81 -11.85 2.46
C ALA A 90 5.06 -11.70 1.13
N ASN A 91 5.40 -10.68 0.33
CA ASN A 91 4.87 -10.41 -1.00
C ASN A 91 3.33 -10.41 -1.04
N VAL A 92 2.68 -9.93 0.03
CA VAL A 92 1.21 -10.02 0.18
C VAL A 92 0.46 -9.38 -0.98
N PHE A 93 1.00 -8.34 -1.61
CA PHE A 93 0.33 -7.60 -2.69
C PHE A 93 0.55 -8.18 -4.10
N ALA A 94 1.32 -9.27 -4.25
CA ALA A 94 1.71 -9.79 -5.57
C ALA A 94 2.28 -8.68 -6.48
N ASP A 95 1.63 -8.38 -7.61
CA ASP A 95 1.98 -7.28 -8.52
C ASP A 95 0.98 -6.11 -8.48
N ILE A 96 0.11 -6.07 -7.45
CA ILE A 96 -0.76 -4.93 -7.17
C ILE A 96 0.06 -3.87 -6.43
N THR A 97 -0.01 -2.62 -6.90
CA THR A 97 0.79 -1.52 -6.36
C THR A 97 -0.10 -0.51 -5.62
N PHE A 98 0.47 0.11 -4.60
CA PHE A 98 -0.17 1.12 -3.76
C PHE A 98 0.75 2.32 -3.58
N GLN A 99 0.18 3.52 -3.40
CA GLN A 99 0.96 4.67 -2.94
C GLN A 99 0.90 4.83 -1.42
N ASN A 100 -0.20 4.40 -0.82
CA ASN A 100 -0.48 4.59 0.59
C ASN A 100 -0.95 3.26 1.19
N VAL A 101 -0.36 2.87 2.31
CA VAL A 101 -0.75 1.68 3.08
C VAL A 101 -1.15 2.12 4.48
N GLU A 102 -2.36 1.72 4.87
CA GLU A 102 -2.97 2.02 6.16
C GLU A 102 -3.29 0.71 6.89
N LEU A 103 -2.72 0.56 8.09
CA LEU A 103 -2.77 -0.65 8.89
C LEU A 103 -3.36 -0.36 10.28
N ASP A 104 -4.66 -0.59 10.43
CA ASP A 104 -5.42 -0.40 11.68
C ASP A 104 -6.16 -1.68 12.09
N GLY A 105 -5.44 -2.80 12.02
CA GLY A 105 -5.90 -4.09 12.49
C GLY A 105 -5.61 -4.25 13.98
N LYS A 106 -6.64 -4.35 14.82
CA LYS A 106 -6.45 -4.49 16.27
C LYS A 106 -5.63 -5.72 16.71
N ASN A 107 -5.59 -6.75 15.87
CA ASN A 107 -4.83 -7.97 16.12
C ASN A 107 -3.57 -8.06 15.24
N LEU A 108 -3.36 -7.11 14.34
CA LEU A 108 -2.21 -7.07 13.45
C LEU A 108 -0.97 -6.74 14.27
N THR A 109 -0.12 -7.74 14.49
CA THR A 109 1.10 -7.59 15.29
C THR A 109 2.34 -7.72 14.41
N LYS A 110 2.26 -8.44 13.29
CA LYS A 110 3.43 -8.84 12.50
C LYS A 110 3.37 -8.31 11.07
N VAL A 111 4.47 -7.72 10.62
CA VAL A 111 4.68 -7.34 9.21
C VAL A 111 5.95 -7.99 8.71
N HIS A 112 5.85 -8.85 7.70
CA HIS A 112 7.03 -9.50 7.15
C HIS A 112 7.92 -8.46 6.46
N ARG A 113 9.26 -8.60 6.52
CA ARG A 113 10.22 -7.71 5.86
C ARG A 113 10.09 -7.58 4.35
N LEU A 114 9.30 -8.47 3.73
CA LEU A 114 9.01 -8.50 2.29
C LEU A 114 7.54 -8.21 2.00
N ALA A 115 6.74 -7.76 2.97
CA ALA A 115 5.32 -7.52 2.77
C ALA A 115 5.06 -6.50 1.65
N PHE A 116 5.88 -5.45 1.58
CA PHE A 116 5.71 -4.34 0.64
C PHE A 116 6.47 -4.50 -0.69
N ASN A 117 7.06 -5.67 -0.97
CA ASN A 117 7.88 -5.88 -2.17
C ASN A 117 7.16 -5.53 -3.49
N GLY A 118 5.89 -5.94 -3.62
CA GLY A 118 5.08 -5.66 -4.81
C GLY A 118 4.81 -4.17 -5.05
N THR A 119 4.89 -3.36 -3.99
CA THR A 119 4.57 -1.93 -4.01
C THR A 119 5.78 -1.02 -3.71
N GLN A 120 6.98 -1.59 -3.59
CA GLN A 120 8.16 -0.88 -3.10
C GLN A 120 8.55 0.35 -3.93
N ASN A 121 8.22 0.34 -5.22
CA ASN A 121 8.52 1.42 -6.16
C ASN A 121 7.43 2.50 -6.21
N THR A 122 6.28 2.28 -5.59
CA THR A 122 5.14 3.22 -5.64
C THR A 122 4.75 3.74 -4.27
N LEU A 123 5.10 3.00 -3.20
CA LEU A 123 4.74 3.30 -1.83
C LEU A 123 5.43 4.58 -1.36
N LYS A 124 4.62 5.55 -0.92
CA LYS A 124 4.99 6.88 -0.43
C LYS A 124 4.62 7.09 1.02
N TYR A 125 3.54 6.46 1.47
CA TYR A 125 2.94 6.68 2.78
C TYR A 125 2.65 5.35 3.46
N VAL A 126 3.11 5.22 4.70
CA VAL A 126 2.69 4.14 5.61
C VAL A 126 2.14 4.76 6.87
N TRP A 127 0.92 4.40 7.22
CA TRP A 127 0.32 4.71 8.52
C TRP A 127 -0.13 3.45 9.21
N SER A 128 0.13 3.36 10.51
CA SER A 128 -0.36 2.27 11.32
C SER A 128 -0.69 2.70 12.74
N SER A 129 -1.83 2.25 13.23
CA SER A 129 -2.27 2.26 14.63
C SER A 129 -2.32 0.86 15.24
N SER A 130 -1.76 -0.14 14.53
CA SER A 130 -1.81 -1.55 14.95
C SER A 130 -0.78 -1.83 16.04
N PRO A 131 -1.00 -2.83 16.92
CA PRO A 131 -0.06 -3.22 17.98
C PRO A 131 1.17 -3.97 17.44
N LEU A 132 1.89 -3.36 16.49
CA LEU A 132 3.01 -3.94 15.78
C LEU A 132 4.18 -4.25 16.72
N ILE A 133 4.88 -5.35 16.45
CA ILE A 133 6.11 -5.75 17.14
C ILE A 133 7.33 -5.56 16.24
N VAL A 134 8.51 -5.50 16.86
CA VAL A 134 9.82 -5.51 16.18
C VAL A 134 10.54 -6.80 16.54
N ASP A 135 10.76 -7.66 15.55
CA ASP A 135 11.65 -8.82 15.65
C ASP A 135 12.99 -8.51 14.96
N GLU A 136 13.97 -8.03 15.74
CA GLU A 136 15.27 -7.59 15.19
C GLU A 136 16.07 -8.71 14.55
N GLU A 137 15.94 -9.94 15.02
CA GLU A 137 16.68 -11.09 14.47
C GLU A 137 15.86 -11.85 13.42
N GLY A 138 14.53 -11.72 13.44
CA GLY A 138 13.64 -12.41 12.51
C GLY A 138 13.19 -11.60 11.29
N ASP A 139 12.17 -12.14 10.62
CA ASP A 139 11.59 -11.57 9.41
C ASP A 139 10.36 -10.67 9.69
N TRP A 140 9.92 -10.55 10.95
CA TRP A 140 8.69 -9.85 11.34
C TRP A 140 8.98 -8.49 11.97
N ASP A 141 9.27 -7.50 11.12
CA ASP A 141 9.66 -6.16 11.53
C ASP A 141 9.16 -5.14 10.51
N VAL A 142 8.31 -4.22 10.97
CA VAL A 142 7.74 -3.15 10.13
C VAL A 142 8.83 -2.24 9.57
N PHE A 143 9.91 -1.98 10.31
CA PHE A 143 11.01 -1.15 9.85
C PHE A 143 11.76 -1.82 8.71
N LYS A 144 12.02 -3.13 8.81
CA LYS A 144 12.61 -3.89 7.69
C LYS A 144 11.69 -3.89 6.47
N ALA A 145 10.37 -4.00 6.67
CA ALA A 145 9.41 -3.99 5.58
C ALA A 145 9.38 -2.66 4.82
N ILE A 146 9.42 -1.53 5.55
CA ILE A 146 9.43 -0.20 4.92
C ILE A 146 10.79 0.16 4.31
N ASN A 147 11.90 -0.36 4.85
CA ASN A 147 13.27 -0.06 4.37
C ASN A 147 13.51 -0.40 2.88
N HIS A 148 12.65 -1.23 2.29
CA HIS A 148 12.68 -1.56 0.85
C HIS A 148 11.90 -0.59 -0.03
N ALA A 149 11.07 0.29 0.52
CA ALA A 149 10.24 1.24 -0.21
C ALA A 149 11.01 2.53 -0.55
N TYR A 150 11.69 2.57 -1.69
CA TYR A 150 12.60 3.65 -2.06
C TYR A 150 11.95 5.03 -2.18
N ASN A 151 10.65 5.07 -2.49
CA ASN A 151 9.88 6.31 -2.66
C ASN A 151 9.09 6.71 -1.41
N LEU A 152 9.36 6.05 -0.28
CA LEU A 152 8.68 6.34 0.97
C LEU A 152 9.06 7.74 1.48
N SER A 153 8.04 8.58 1.66
CA SER A 153 8.18 9.96 2.11
C SER A 153 7.64 10.19 3.51
N ILE A 154 6.64 9.40 3.92
CA ILE A 154 5.92 9.63 5.17
C ILE A 154 5.67 8.30 5.89
N VAL A 155 6.05 8.25 7.16
CA VAL A 155 5.80 7.12 8.06
C VAL A 155 5.17 7.63 9.34
N TYR A 156 3.97 7.12 9.65
CA TYR A 156 3.27 7.34 10.91
C TYR A 156 3.02 5.99 11.59
N LEU A 157 3.61 5.77 12.76
CA LEU A 157 3.39 4.57 13.57
C LEU A 157 2.91 5.02 14.94
N GLU A 158 1.60 5.17 15.09
CA GLU A 158 0.95 5.72 16.29
C GLU A 158 0.34 4.61 17.14
N SER A 159 0.26 4.79 18.46
CA SER A 159 -0.41 3.83 19.36
C SER A 159 0.05 2.37 19.20
N THR A 160 1.29 2.17 18.76
CA THR A 160 1.85 0.84 18.50
C THR A 160 2.50 0.27 19.76
N ASN A 161 2.79 -1.04 19.74
CA ASN A 161 3.57 -1.71 20.79
C ASN A 161 5.10 -1.64 20.52
N LEU A 162 5.55 -0.69 19.69
CA LEU A 162 6.95 -0.54 19.36
C LEU A 162 7.70 -0.01 20.58
N THR A 163 8.63 -0.80 21.12
CA THR A 163 9.45 -0.41 22.27
C THR A 163 10.75 0.29 21.88
N LYS A 164 11.14 0.19 20.60
CA LYS A 164 12.33 0.83 20.04
C LYS A 164 12.21 1.01 18.53
N ILE A 165 13.00 1.95 18.03
CA ILE A 165 13.29 2.11 16.60
C ILE A 165 14.68 1.52 16.37
N PRO A 166 14.85 0.52 15.48
CA PRO A 166 16.16 -0.05 15.19
C PRO A 166 17.16 0.98 14.67
N ASP A 167 18.44 0.77 14.98
CA ASP A 167 19.52 1.55 14.38
C ASP A 167 19.46 1.44 12.85
N ASN A 168 19.56 2.56 12.15
CA ASN A 168 19.50 2.64 10.68
C ASN A 168 18.18 2.19 10.04
N ALA A 169 17.09 2.05 10.81
CA ALA A 169 15.76 1.64 10.33
C ALA A 169 15.26 2.39 9.09
N LEU A 170 15.73 3.63 8.89
CA LEU A 170 15.27 4.55 7.86
C LEU A 170 16.42 5.11 7.01
N GLN A 171 17.61 4.51 7.10
CA GLN A 171 18.82 5.01 6.43
C GLN A 171 18.74 4.92 4.91
N SER A 172 17.88 4.05 4.36
CA SER A 172 17.72 3.84 2.92
C SER A 172 16.80 4.83 2.22
N HIS A 173 16.18 5.78 2.95
CA HIS A 173 15.13 6.64 2.40
C HIS A 173 15.60 8.10 2.22
N PRO A 174 16.23 8.44 1.09
CA PRO A 174 16.64 9.82 0.81
C PRO A 174 15.44 10.76 0.60
N SER A 175 14.25 10.21 0.32
CA SER A 175 13.01 10.95 0.07
C SER A 175 12.12 11.08 1.31
N LEU A 176 12.58 10.64 2.48
CA LEU A 176 11.81 10.68 3.71
C LEU A 176 11.69 12.11 4.23
N GLU A 177 10.46 12.61 4.26
CA GLU A 177 10.15 13.99 4.67
C GLU A 177 9.64 14.03 6.11
N ARG A 178 8.89 13.02 6.55
CA ARG A 178 8.30 12.98 7.88
C ARG A 178 8.25 11.57 8.46
N ILE A 179 8.66 11.47 9.72
CA ILE A 179 8.52 10.28 10.54
C ILE A 179 7.89 10.71 11.86
N GLU A 180 6.82 10.03 12.25
CA GLU A 180 6.20 10.21 13.55
C GLU A 180 5.90 8.83 14.12
N ILE A 181 6.45 8.57 15.30
CA ILE A 181 6.34 7.28 15.97
C ILE A 181 5.92 7.59 17.39
N ASP A 182 4.67 7.27 17.71
CA ASP A 182 4.11 7.38 19.05
C ASP A 182 3.91 5.97 19.61
N SER A 183 4.82 5.58 20.50
CA SER A 183 4.69 4.33 21.24
C SER A 183 3.76 4.54 22.43
N SER A 184 2.69 3.77 22.54
CA SER A 184 1.84 3.75 23.72
C SER A 184 2.51 2.96 24.85
N SER A 185 3.73 3.33 25.26
CA SER A 185 4.28 2.79 26.50
C SER A 185 3.54 3.44 27.67
N PRO A 186 2.91 2.67 28.57
CA PRO A 186 2.74 3.18 29.93
C PRO A 186 4.15 3.47 30.45
N SER A 187 4.33 4.65 31.05
CA SER A 187 5.49 5.01 31.84
C SER A 187 5.96 3.81 32.67
N LEU A 188 7.15 3.28 32.40
CA LEU A 188 7.81 2.38 33.33
C LEU A 188 8.29 3.23 34.52
N THR A 189 7.80 2.86 35.70
CA THR A 189 7.97 3.44 37.05
C THR A 189 7.20 4.70 37.37
#